data_AF-Q728B2-F1
#
_entry.id   AF-Q728B2-F1
#
_cell.length_a   1.000
_cell.length_b   1.000
_cell.length_c   1.000
_cell.angle_alpha   90.00
_cell.angle_beta   90.00
_cell.angle_gamma   90.00
#
_symmetry.space_group_name_H-M   'P 1'
#
loop_
_entity.id
_entity.type
_entity.pdbx_description
1 polymer ?
#
loop_
_entity_poly.entity_id
_entity_poly.type
_entity_poly.pdbx_seq_one_letter_code
_entity_poly.pdbx_strand_id
1 'polypeptide(L)' 'MARDLLQHGRMVALFAERVLRTPGMTPDDMPELSGNPAFGKLSTRERASVARSIKHGAASKLIETGYPEATVKRILRV' A
#
# COMPACT_ATOMS: atom_id res chain seq x y z
N MET A 1 12.96 -10.81 -9.33
CA MET A 1 12.86 -9.42 -9.84
C MET A 1 11.55 -9.15 -10.58
N ALA A 2 11.25 -9.76 -11.74
CA ALA A 2 9.97 -9.48 -12.44
C ALA A 2 8.70 -9.92 -11.64
N ARG A 3 8.76 -11.05 -10.94
CA ARG A 3 7.67 -11.51 -10.05
C ARG A 3 7.44 -10.58 -8.85
N ASP A 4 8.52 -10.04 -8.27
CA ASP A 4 8.44 -9.11 -7.13
C ASP A 4 7.78 -7.78 -7.53
N LEU A 5 8.09 -7.28 -8.73
CA LEU A 5 7.46 -6.06 -9.29
C LEU A 5 5.96 -6.25 -9.58
N LEU A 6 5.58 -7.41 -10.15
CA LEU A 6 4.17 -7.75 -10.38
C LEU A 6 3.40 -7.90 -9.06
N GLN A 7 4.02 -8.45 -8.03
CA GLN A 7 3.42 -8.52 -6.69
C GLN A 7 3.28 -7.15 -6.04
N HIS A 8 4.27 -6.27 -6.20
CA HIS A 8 4.22 -4.91 -5.67
C HIS A 8 3.10 -4.07 -6.31
N GLY A 9 3.00 -4.06 -7.64
CA GLY A 9 1.93 -3.35 -8.35
C GLY A 9 0.52 -3.86 -7.99
N ARG A 10 0.38 -5.18 -7.81
CA ARG A 10 -0.86 -5.79 -7.31
C ARG A 10 -1.19 -5.35 -5.88
N MET A 11 -0.18 -5.25 -5.01
CA MET A 11 -0.37 -4.84 -3.63
C MET A 11 -0.82 -3.38 -3.52
N VAL A 12 -0.23 -2.50 -4.34
CA VAL A 12 -0.64 -1.10 -4.47
C VAL A 12 -2.11 -0.98 -4.86
N ALA A 13 -2.54 -1.74 -5.87
CA ALA A 13 -3.93 -1.76 -6.32
C ALA A 13 -4.91 -2.22 -5.22
N LEU A 14 -4.59 -3.36 -4.57
CA LEU A 14 -5.40 -3.90 -3.49
C LEU A 14 -5.49 -2.96 -2.30
N PHE A 15 -4.39 -2.31 -1.94
CA PHE A 15 -4.39 -1.33 -0.86
C PHE A 15 -5.23 -0.10 -1.19
N ALA A 16 -5.13 0.43 -2.42
CA ALA A 16 -5.95 1.55 -2.88
C ALA A 16 -7.46 1.23 -2.80
N GLU A 17 -7.89 0.03 -3.18
CA GLU A 17 -9.30 -0.37 -3.07
C GLU A 17 -9.77 -0.53 -1.63
N ARG A 18 -8.93 -1.14 -0.77
CA ARG A 18 -9.28 -1.40 0.62
C ARG A 18 -9.35 -0.15 1.46
N VAL A 19 -8.43 0.79 1.26
CA VAL A 19 -8.38 2.01 2.07
C VAL A 19 -9.57 2.95 1.81
N LEU A 20 -10.23 2.82 0.65
CA LEU A 20 -11.50 3.49 0.38
C LEU A 20 -12.65 2.90 1.21
N ARG A 21 -12.62 1.59 1.49
CA ARG A 21 -13.63 0.89 2.32
C ARG A 21 -13.32 1.03 3.82
N THR A 22 -12.05 1.08 4.17
CA THR A 22 -11.56 1.18 5.55
C THR A 22 -10.52 2.30 5.65
N PRO A 23 -10.96 3.57 5.78
CA PRO A 23 -10.05 4.69 5.92
C PRO A 23 -9.13 4.55 7.14
N GLY A 24 -7.84 4.86 6.97
CA GLY A 24 -6.85 4.72 8.04
C GLY A 24 -6.21 3.34 8.18
N MET A 25 -6.60 2.37 7.35
CA MET A 25 -5.88 1.09 7.21
C MET A 25 -4.42 1.34 6.81
N THR A 26 -3.50 0.54 7.36
CA THR A 26 -2.09 0.54 6.97
C THR A 26 -1.75 -0.68 6.11
N PRO A 27 -0.70 -0.62 5.26
CA PRO A 27 -0.28 -1.79 4.49
C PRO A 27 0.07 -3.00 5.37
N ASP A 28 0.56 -2.78 6.59
CA ASP A 28 0.86 -3.86 7.54
C ASP A 28 -0.39 -4.64 7.97
N ASP A 29 -1.58 -4.04 7.89
CA ASP A 29 -2.87 -4.68 8.19
C ASP A 29 -3.36 -5.58 7.03
N MET A 30 -2.66 -5.60 5.89
CA MET A 30 -3.06 -6.42 4.74
C MET A 30 -2.67 -7.89 4.97
N PRO A 31 -3.62 -8.85 4.98
CA PRO A 31 -3.33 -10.28 5.06
C PRO A 31 -2.32 -10.78 4.00
N GLU A 32 -2.30 -10.15 2.82
CA GLU A 32 -1.38 -10.51 1.73
C GLU A 32 0.08 -10.11 2.02
N LEU A 33 0.31 -9.12 2.89
CA LEU A 33 1.64 -8.73 3.36
C LEU A 33 2.01 -9.49 4.62
N SER A 34 1.10 -9.57 5.59
CA SER A 34 1.36 -10.28 6.86
C SER A 34 1.53 -11.78 6.67
N GLY A 35 0.83 -12.38 5.70
CA GLY A 35 0.99 -13.79 5.32
C GLY A 35 2.20 -14.08 4.42
N ASN A 36 2.97 -13.06 4.00
CA ASN A 36 4.13 -13.24 3.14
C ASN A 36 5.41 -13.53 3.97
N PRO A 37 6.02 -14.73 3.85
CA PRO A 37 7.22 -15.07 4.60
C PRO A 37 8.41 -14.14 4.32
N ALA A 38 8.48 -13.55 3.13
CA ALA A 38 9.52 -12.59 2.78
C ALA A 38 9.33 -11.28 3.54
N PHE A 39 8.09 -10.80 3.67
CA PHE A 39 7.77 -9.59 4.43
C PHE A 39 7.99 -9.78 5.93
N GLY A 40 7.67 -10.96 6.47
CA GLY A 40 7.93 -11.32 7.86
C GLY A 40 9.41 -11.39 8.25
N LYS A 41 10.31 -11.64 7.28
CA LYS A 41 11.77 -11.67 7.47
C LYS A 41 12.43 -10.30 7.40
N LEU A 42 11.71 -9.28 6.94
CA LEU A 42 12.23 -7.92 6.84
C LEU A 42 12.39 -7.29 8.22
N SER A 43 13.43 -6.47 8.38
CA SER A 43 13.57 -5.62 9.56
C SER A 43 12.42 -4.61 9.64
N THR A 44 12.18 -4.04 10.84
CA THR A 44 11.16 -3.00 11.03
C THR A 44 11.37 -1.80 10.11
N ARG A 45 12.62 -1.42 9.83
CA ARG A 45 12.95 -0.33 8.90
C ARG A 45 12.58 -0.66 7.46
N GLU A 46 12.84 -1.88 7.02
CA GLU A 46 12.51 -2.34 5.67
C GLU A 46 10.99 -2.47 5.49
N ARG A 47 10.27 -3.03 6.47
CA ARG A 47 8.80 -3.09 6.46
C ARG A 47 8.19 -1.69 6.35
N ALA A 48 8.67 -0.75 7.16
CA ALA A 48 8.23 0.65 7.08
C ALA A 48 8.51 1.29 5.70
N SER A 49 9.63 0.94 5.07
CA SER A 49 9.96 1.40 3.71
C SER A 49 8.99 0.83 2.67
N VAL A 50 8.71 -0.47 2.73
CA VAL A 50 7.75 -1.14 1.84
C VAL A 50 6.34 -0.58 2.03
N ALA A 51 5.89 -0.43 3.29
CA ALA A 51 4.59 0.16 3.60
C ALA A 51 4.48 1.60 3.07
N ARG A 52 5.52 2.42 3.23
CA ARG A 52 5.56 3.78 2.66
C ARG A 52 5.46 3.74 1.13
N SER A 53 6.20 2.86 0.47
CA SER A 53 6.16 2.70 -0.98
C SER A 53 4.76 2.31 -1.48
N ILE A 54 4.09 1.37 -0.80
CA ILE A 54 2.72 0.97 -1.13
C ILE A 54 1.73 2.11 -0.92
N LYS A 55 1.85 2.88 0.18
CA LYS A 55 1.01 4.07 0.43
C LYS A 55 1.16 5.11 -0.68
N HIS A 56 2.40 5.44 -1.08
CA HIS A 56 2.61 6.41 -2.16
C HIS A 56 2.12 5.91 -3.51
N GLY A 57 2.33 4.63 -3.83
CA GLY A 57 1.79 4.03 -5.05
C GLY A 57 0.27 4.06 -5.07
N ALA A 58 -0.38 3.75 -3.95
CA ALA A 58 -1.83 3.80 -3.84
C ALA A 58 -2.36 5.23 -3.93
N ALA A 59 -1.65 6.20 -3.35
CA ALA A 59 -1.99 7.61 -3.48
C ALA A 59 -1.99 8.04 -4.96
N SER A 60 -0.92 7.73 -5.70
CA SER A 60 -0.83 8.02 -7.14
C SER A 60 -2.00 7.41 -7.89
N LYS A 61 -2.28 6.13 -7.64
CA LYS A 61 -3.36 5.40 -8.31
C LYS A 61 -4.75 5.98 -8.00
N LEU A 62 -5.00 6.40 -6.77
CA LEU A 62 -6.27 7.07 -6.40
C LEU A 62 -6.41 8.43 -7.10
N ILE A 63 -5.32 9.19 -7.21
CA ILE A 63 -5.33 10.48 -7.93
C ILE A 63 -5.58 10.24 -9.42
N GLU A 64 -4.90 9.27 -10.03
CA GLU A 64 -5.09 8.87 -11.44
C GLU A 64 -6.52 8.41 -11.74
N THR A 65 -7.20 7.80 -10.77
CA THR A 65 -8.61 7.37 -10.91
C THR A 65 -9.62 8.49 -10.67
N GLY A 66 -9.17 9.71 -10.37
CA GLY A 66 -10.00 10.92 -10.28
C GLY A 66 -10.33 11.37 -8.85
N TYR A 67 -9.72 10.77 -7.82
CA TYR A 67 -9.90 11.27 -6.45
C TYR A 67 -9.09 12.55 -6.21
N PRO A 68 -9.66 13.57 -5.54
CA PRO A 68 -8.93 14.78 -5.20
C PRO A 68 -7.74 14.48 -4.28
N GLU A 69 -6.57 15.06 -4.56
CA GLU A 69 -5.34 14.84 -3.79
C GLU A 69 -5.53 15.10 -2.28
N ALA A 70 -6.26 16.15 -1.90
CA ALA A 70 -6.55 16.45 -0.50
C ALA A 70 -7.36 15.33 0.20
N THR A 71 -8.29 14.70 -0.54
CA THR A 71 -9.08 13.57 -0.03
C THR A 71 -8.20 12.34 0.13
N VAL A 72 -7.33 12.07 -0.86
CA VAL A 72 -6.38 10.96 -0.82
C VAL A 72 -5.41 11.09 0.35
N LYS A 73 -4.81 12.27 0.56
CA LYS A 73 -3.95 12.55 1.72
C LYS A 73 -4.66 12.31 3.05
N ARG A 74 -5.93 12.74 3.15
CA ARG A 74 -6.75 12.52 4.36
C ARG A 74 -7.01 11.04 4.63
N ILE A 75 -7.32 10.25 3.60
CA ILE A 75 -7.63 8.82 3.71
C ILE A 75 -6.37 8.00 4.05
N LEU A 76 -5.26 8.29 3.39
CA LEU A 76 -4.02 7.54 3.48
C LEU A 76 -3.08 7.99 4.61
N ARG A 77 -3.35 9.17 5.20
CA ARG A 77 -2.52 9.85 6.19
C ARG A 77 -1.07 10.00 5.71
N VAL A 78 -0.90 10.47 4.47
CA VAL A 78 0.37 10.84 3.83
C VAL A 78 0.49 12.35 3.68
#